data_AF-A0A839QKF3-F1
#
_entry.id   AF-A0A839QKF3-F1
#
_cell.length_a   1.000
_cell.length_b   1.000
_cell.length_c   1.000
_cell.angle_alpha   90.00
_cell.angle_beta   90.00
_cell.angle_gamma   90.00
#
_symmetry.space_group_name_H-M   'P 1'
#
loop_
_entity.id
_entity.type
_entity.pdbx_description
1 polymer ?
#
loop_
_entity_poly.entity_id
_entity_poly.type
_entity_poly.pdbx_seq_one_letter_code
_entity_poly.pdbx_strand_id
1 'polypeptide(L)'
;MPPTSTPPGGAGPVMLGALAELPERGRVVLNGYVDAITIQPGTSAPAFTAIVSDHPAPPGGRRRPAAQVRLIWLGQRRVPGIFAGSRLRCEGMVALVDGIATIHNPRYEILPDPHAASGAGARTEGRTEQP
;
A
#
# COMPACT_ATOMS: atom_id res chain seq x y z
N MET A 1 30.65 -6.21 25.86
CA MET A 1 29.91 -7.10 24.96
C MET A 1 28.61 -6.42 24.58
N PRO A 2 28.35 -6.08 23.30
CA PRO A 2 26.98 -5.76 22.90
C PRO A 2 26.14 -7.05 22.87
N PRO A 3 24.84 -7.02 23.19
CA PRO A 3 24.00 -8.19 22.98
C PRO A 3 23.87 -8.46 21.48
N THR A 4 24.39 -9.61 21.06
CA THR A 4 24.16 -10.18 19.73
C THR A 4 22.66 -10.46 19.60
N SER A 5 21.91 -9.55 19.00
CA SER A 5 20.53 -9.83 18.63
C SER A 5 20.57 -10.71 17.39
N THR A 6 20.79 -12.00 17.58
CA THR A 6 20.46 -13.04 16.60
C THR A 6 18.93 -13.05 16.47
N PRO A 7 18.32 -12.66 15.32
CA PRO A 7 16.91 -12.93 15.14
C PRO A 7 16.74 -14.46 15.03
N PRO A 8 15.83 -15.07 15.80
CA PRO A 8 15.55 -16.49 15.65
C PRO A 8 15.00 -16.76 14.25
N GLY A 9 15.59 -17.75 13.57
CA GLY A 9 15.03 -18.34 12.37
C GLY A 9 13.60 -18.78 12.65
N GLY A 10 12.66 -18.17 11.94
CA GLY A 10 11.22 -18.37 12.15
C GLY A 10 10.42 -17.08 12.04
N ALA A 11 10.72 -16.22 11.06
CA ALA A 11 9.99 -14.96 10.92
C ALA A 11 8.63 -15.24 10.26
N GLY A 12 7.64 -15.55 11.09
CA GLY A 12 6.25 -15.23 10.76
C GLY A 12 6.12 -13.75 10.36
N PRO A 13 5.01 -13.36 9.73
CA PRO A 13 4.82 -11.97 9.33
C PRO A 13 5.02 -11.03 10.53
N VAL A 14 5.96 -10.08 10.42
CA VAL A 14 6.18 -9.05 11.44
C VAL A 14 5.09 -8.00 11.30
N MET A 15 4.31 -7.76 12.36
CA MET A 15 3.34 -6.66 12.37
C MET A 15 4.11 -5.35 12.60
N LEU A 16 4.07 -4.44 11.63
CA LEU A 16 4.69 -3.13 11.74
C LEU A 16 3.69 -2.13 12.31
N GLY A 17 4.12 -1.39 13.33
CA GLY A 17 3.36 -0.27 13.90
C GLY A 17 3.51 1.00 13.07
N ALA A 18 4.68 1.20 12.45
CA ALA A 18 4.95 2.30 11.53
C ALA A 18 5.70 1.83 10.28
N LEU A 19 5.42 2.48 9.13
CA LEU A 19 6.20 2.24 7.90
C LEU A 19 7.68 2.62 8.04
N ALA A 20 8.04 3.46 9.01
CA ALA A 20 9.43 3.83 9.27
C ALA A 20 10.27 2.65 9.80
N GLU A 21 9.61 1.60 10.32
CA GLU A 21 10.24 0.39 10.86
C GLU A 21 10.35 -0.73 9.82
N LEU A 22 10.08 -0.44 8.54
CA LEU A 22 10.18 -1.42 7.46
C LEU A 22 11.59 -2.01 7.39
N PRO A 23 11.75 -3.34 7.43
CA PRO A 23 13.02 -3.98 7.17
C PRO A 23 13.39 -3.83 5.69
N GLU A 24 14.69 -3.86 5.38
CA GLU A 24 15.17 -3.81 3.99
C GLU A 24 14.64 -4.98 3.15
N ARG A 25 14.54 -6.17 3.78
CA ARG A 25 13.93 -7.38 3.23
C ARG A 25 13.28 -8.22 4.33
N GLY A 26 12.05 -8.69 4.12
CA GLY A 26 11.36 -9.57 5.07
C GLY A 26 9.87 -9.71 4.82
N ARG A 27 9.21 -10.66 5.49
CA ARG A 27 7.74 -10.77 5.47
C ARG A 27 7.16 -9.84 6.53
N VAL A 28 6.32 -8.92 6.09
CA VAL A 28 5.72 -7.90 6.97
C VAL A 28 4.23 -7.83 6.74
N VAL A 29 3.54 -7.38 7.78
CA VAL A 29 2.17 -6.90 7.70
C VAL A 29 2.15 -5.49 8.23
N LEU A 30 1.50 -4.61 7.47
CA LEU A 30 1.39 -3.21 7.82
C LEU A 30 -0.01 -2.73 7.49
N ASN A 31 -0.43 -1.66 8.15
CA ASN A 31 -1.60 -0.89 7.79
C ASN A 31 -1.17 0.50 7.33
N GLY A 32 -1.85 1.04 6.33
CA GLY A 32 -1.57 2.39 5.88
C GLY A 32 -2.67 2.96 5.01
N TYR A 33 -2.43 4.18 4.56
CA TYR A 33 -3.29 4.93 3.66
C TYR A 33 -2.64 5.02 2.30
N VAL A 34 -3.42 4.79 1.25
CA VAL A 34 -2.95 4.98 -0.12
C VAL A 34 -2.79 6.46 -0.38
N ASP A 35 -1.57 6.90 -0.62
CA ASP A 35 -1.24 8.29 -0.97
C ASP A 35 -1.54 8.54 -2.45
N ALA A 36 -1.05 7.65 -3.32
CA ALA A 36 -1.20 7.75 -4.76
C ALA A 36 -1.31 6.37 -5.42
N ILE A 37 -1.99 6.32 -6.57
CA ILE A 37 -2.05 5.14 -7.43
C ILE A 37 -1.53 5.49 -8.83
N THR A 38 -0.72 4.59 -9.39
CA THR A 38 -0.15 4.71 -10.72
C THR A 38 -0.55 3.49 -11.53
N ILE A 39 -1.21 3.72 -12.67
CA ILE A 39 -1.64 2.69 -13.61
C ILE A 39 -0.85 2.86 -14.89
N GLN A 40 -0.20 1.79 -15.36
CA GLN A 40 0.55 1.83 -16.61
C GLN A 40 -0.40 2.00 -17.82
N PRO A 41 0.04 2.73 -18.87
CA PRO A 41 -0.75 2.90 -20.08
C PRO A 41 -1.01 1.55 -20.78
N GLY A 42 -2.07 1.49 -21.58
CA GLY A 42 -2.53 0.24 -22.22
C GLY A 42 -1.51 -0.45 -23.13
N THR A 43 -0.52 0.30 -23.61
CA THR A 43 0.60 -0.15 -24.45
C THR A 43 1.74 -0.82 -23.67
N SER A 44 1.75 -0.69 -22.35
CA SER A 44 2.74 -1.32 -21.46
C SER A 44 2.17 -2.54 -20.74
N ALA A 45 3.05 -3.37 -20.19
CA ALA A 45 2.65 -4.50 -19.35
C ALA A 45 1.73 -4.00 -18.22
N PRO A 46 0.57 -4.64 -18.00
CA PRO A 46 -0.38 -4.20 -16.98
C PRO A 46 0.25 -4.32 -15.59
N ALA A 47 0.40 -3.19 -14.92
CA ALA A 47 0.84 -3.12 -13.54
C ALA A 47 0.08 -2.00 -12.83
N PHE A 48 -0.44 -2.33 -11.65
CA PHE A 48 -1.07 -1.39 -10.75
C PHE A 48 -0.10 -1.15 -9.59
N THR A 49 0.28 0.11 -9.40
CA THR A 49 1.19 0.52 -8.35
C THR A 49 0.46 1.43 -7.38
N ALA A 50 0.54 1.15 -6.09
CA ALA A 50 0.03 2.05 -5.05
C ALA A 50 1.16 2.46 -4.13
N ILE A 51 1.22 3.74 -3.78
CA ILE A 51 2.10 4.27 -2.75
C ILE A 51 1.27 4.35 -1.47
N VAL A 52 1.75 3.69 -0.42
CA VAL A 52 1.08 3.65 0.88
C VAL A 52 1.95 4.34 1.92
N SER A 53 1.32 5.12 2.78
CA SER A 53 1.95 5.88 3.85
C SER A 53 1.27 5.60 5.20
N ASP A 54 1.96 5.90 6.30
CA ASP A 54 1.46 5.64 7.66
C ASP A 54 0.23 6.48 8.01
N HIS A 55 0.22 7.71 7.50
CA HIS A 55 -0.86 8.68 7.67
C HIS A 55 -1.46 9.07 6.33
N PRO A 56 -2.68 9.61 6.29
CA PRO A 56 -3.17 10.30 5.10
C PRO A 56 -2.32 11.55 4.81
N ALA A 57 -2.27 11.98 3.55
CA ALA A 57 -1.63 13.24 3.19
C ALA A 57 -2.42 14.41 3.81
N PRO A 58 -1.78 15.33 4.55
CA PRO A 58 -2.45 16.52 5.04
C PRO A 58 -2.82 17.47 3.90
N PRO A 59 -3.87 18.30 4.05
CA PRO A 59 -4.19 19.35 3.09
C PRO A 59 -3.02 20.33 2.99
N GLY A 60 -2.50 20.53 1.77
CA GLY A 60 -1.28 21.29 1.53
C GLY A 60 -0.01 20.46 1.32
N GLY A 61 -0.13 19.13 1.34
CA GLY A 61 0.99 18.21 1.10
C GLY A 61 1.91 18.04 2.30
N ARG A 62 2.81 17.06 2.23
CA ARG A 62 3.75 16.79 3.32
C ARG A 62 4.96 17.71 3.24
N ARG A 63 5.22 18.41 4.35
CA ARG A 63 6.45 19.21 4.54
C ARG A 63 7.69 18.38 4.85
N ARG A 64 7.52 17.12 5.27
CA ARG A 64 8.60 16.17 5.57
C ARG A 64 8.41 14.88 4.78
N PRO A 65 9.51 14.24 4.32
CA PRO A 65 9.43 12.91 3.75
C PRO A 65 8.88 11.95 4.81
N ALA A 66 7.79 11.27 4.47
CA ALA A 66 7.23 10.20 5.29
C ALA A 66 7.73 8.87 4.75
N ALA A 67 7.90 7.90 5.65
CA ALA A 67 8.14 6.53 5.23
C ALA A 67 6.96 6.05 4.39
N GLN A 68 7.27 5.46 3.24
CA GLN A 68 6.30 5.01 2.25
C GLN A 68 6.68 3.63 1.73
N VAL A 69 5.66 2.84 1.42
CA VAL A 69 5.81 1.52 0.81
C VAL A 69 5.09 1.48 -0.53
N ARG A 70 5.75 0.93 -1.54
CA ARG A 70 5.23 0.76 -2.89
C ARG A 70 4.66 -0.64 -3.05
N LEU A 71 3.36 -0.74 -3.27
CA LEU A 71 2.68 -1.98 -3.55
C LEU A 71 2.53 -2.12 -5.06
N ILE A 72 2.94 -3.26 -5.63
CA ILE A 72 2.89 -3.51 -7.07
C ILE A 72 2.09 -4.78 -7.32
N TRP A 73 0.99 -4.67 -8.05
CA TRP A 73 0.23 -5.80 -8.56
C TRP A 73 0.51 -5.97 -10.04
N LEU A 74 1.28 -7.00 -10.37
CA LEU A 74 1.64 -7.34 -11.74
C LEU A 74 0.45 -8.02 -12.42
N GLY A 75 0.22 -7.74 -13.70
CA GLY A 75 -0.91 -8.29 -14.45
C GLY A 75 -2.24 -7.58 -14.21
N GLN A 76 -2.32 -6.69 -13.22
CA GLN A 76 -3.56 -6.01 -12.84
C GLN A 76 -3.51 -4.53 -13.26
N ARG A 77 -4.60 -4.02 -13.86
CA ARG A 77 -4.75 -2.58 -14.16
C ARG A 77 -5.54 -1.81 -13.11
N ARG A 78 -6.37 -2.51 -12.34
CA ARG A 78 -7.16 -1.96 -11.24
C ARG A 78 -7.22 -3.02 -10.15
N VAL A 79 -7.12 -2.58 -8.91
CA VAL A 79 -7.30 -3.42 -7.74
C VAL A 79 -8.57 -2.96 -7.02
N PRO A 80 -9.60 -3.83 -6.88
CA PRO A 80 -10.86 -3.43 -6.25
C PRO A 80 -10.68 -2.87 -4.84
N GLY A 81 -11.32 -1.73 -4.56
CA GLY A 81 -11.29 -1.10 -3.24
C GLY A 81 -10.00 -0.34 -2.90
N ILE A 82 -8.95 -0.40 -3.73
CA ILE A 82 -7.74 0.39 -3.55
C ILE A 82 -7.83 1.68 -4.35
N PHE A 83 -8.04 2.78 -3.65
CA PHE A 83 -8.06 4.13 -4.19
C PHE A 83 -7.23 5.08 -3.31
N ALA A 84 -6.79 6.21 -3.84
CA ALA A 84 -6.15 7.25 -3.03
C ALA A 84 -7.04 7.67 -1.85
N GLY A 85 -6.45 7.76 -0.66
CA GLY A 85 -7.14 7.99 0.61
C GLY A 85 -7.72 6.73 1.27
N SER A 86 -7.75 5.57 0.59
CA SER A 86 -8.27 4.34 1.20
C SER A 86 -7.31 3.78 2.23
N ARG A 87 -7.85 3.32 3.36
CA ARG A 87 -7.09 2.58 4.36
C ARG A 87 -7.07 1.09 4.02
N LEU A 88 -5.89 0.49 4.05
CA LEU A 88 -5.74 -0.95 3.79
C LEU A 88 -4.68 -1.57 4.70
N ARG A 89 -4.86 -2.87 4.96
CA ARG A 89 -3.84 -3.74 5.53
C ARG A 89 -3.19 -4.49 4.38
N CYS A 90 -1.87 -4.51 4.32
CA CYS A 90 -1.14 -5.34 3.37
C CYS A 90 -0.18 -6.29 4.09
N GLU A 91 -0.09 -7.49 3.53
CA GLU A 91 0.86 -8.52 3.92
C GLU A 91 1.69 -8.89 2.68
N GLY A 92 3.01 -8.95 2.85
CA GLY A 92 3.84 -9.51 1.81
C GLY A 92 5.32 -9.43 2.13
N MET A 93 6.12 -9.78 1.13
CA MET A 93 7.57 -9.66 1.21
C MET A 93 7.98 -8.26 0.78
N VAL A 94 8.53 -7.50 1.72
CA VAL A 94 9.16 -6.21 1.41
C VAL A 94 10.54 -6.46 0.82
N ALA A 95 10.88 -5.67 -0.19
CA ALA A 95 12.20 -5.57 -0.77
C ALA A 95 12.50 -4.10 -1.10
N LEU A 96 13.71 -3.64 -0.77
CA LEU A 96 14.16 -2.31 -1.15
C LEU A 96 14.46 -2.27 -2.66
N VAL A 97 13.71 -1.45 -3.41
CA VAL A 97 13.87 -1.26 -4.86
C VAL A 97 13.96 0.25 -5.13
N ASP A 98 15.06 0.71 -5.74
CA ASP A 98 15.36 2.14 -5.94
C ASP A 98 15.30 2.96 -4.63
N GLY A 99 15.67 2.36 -3.51
CA GLY A 99 15.59 2.99 -2.19
C GLY A 99 14.18 3.09 -1.61
N ILE A 100 13.17 2.52 -2.27
CA ILE A 100 11.77 2.50 -1.81
C ILE A 100 11.39 1.08 -1.43
N ALA A 101 10.89 0.89 -0.20
CA ALA A 101 10.32 -0.36 0.24
C ALA A 101 9.19 -0.79 -0.70
N THR A 102 9.35 -1.91 -1.38
CA THR A 102 8.43 -2.37 -2.43
C THR A 102 7.94 -3.78 -2.10
N ILE A 103 6.64 -4.02 -2.28
CA ILE A 103 6.01 -5.34 -2.11
C ILE A 103 5.34 -5.70 -3.43
N HIS A 104 5.71 -6.85 -3.98
CA HIS A 104 5.11 -7.40 -5.19
C HIS A 104 3.98 -8.36 -4.85
N ASN A 105 2.86 -8.25 -5.56
CA ASN A 105 1.63 -9.01 -5.36
C ASN A 105 1.28 -9.21 -3.88
N PRO A 106 1.21 -8.12 -3.09
CA PRO A 106 0.84 -8.22 -1.69
C PRO A 106 -0.57 -8.78 -1.55
N ARG A 107 -0.80 -9.54 -0.48
CA ARG A 107 -2.15 -9.79 0.00
C ARG A 107 -2.63 -8.49 0.64
N TYR A 108 -3.82 -8.04 0.27
CA TYR A 108 -4.39 -6.81 0.80
C TYR A 108 -5.79 -7.06 1.34
N GLU A 109 -6.17 -6.24 2.31
CA GLU A 109 -7.49 -6.20 2.91
C GLU A 109 -7.89 -4.73 3.07
N ILE A 110 -9.05 -4.35 2.52
CA ILE A 110 -9.57 -2.99 2.64
C ILE A 110 -10.15 -2.82 4.04
N LEU A 111 -9.65 -1.83 4.76
CA LEU A 111 -10.17 -1.50 6.06
C LEU A 111 -11.24 -0.41 5.89
N PRO A 112 -12.35 -0.47 6.65
CA PRO A 112 -13.32 0.62 6.66
C PRO A 112 -12.61 1.89 7.13
N ASP A 113 -12.65 2.92 6.29
CA ASP A 113 -12.16 4.23 6.69
C ASP A 113 -13.21 4.88 7.62
N PRO A 114 -12.85 5.26 8.85
CA PRO A 114 -13.79 5.86 9.79
C PRO A 114 -14.33 7.22 9.32
N HIS A 115 -13.69 7.87 8.35
CA HIS A 115 -14.12 9.14 7.77
C HIS A 115 -14.95 8.96 6.48
N ALA A 116 -14.74 7.88 5.71
CA ALA A 116 -15.49 7.56 4.50
C ALA A 116 -16.88 6.96 4.78
N ALA A 117 -17.08 6.35 5.96
CA ALA A 117 -18.39 5.84 6.39
C ALA A 117 -19.47 6.92 6.46
N SER A 118 -19.11 8.22 6.48
CA SER A 118 -20.05 9.33 6.45
C SER A 118 -20.48 9.76 5.02
N GLY A 119 -19.94 9.17 3.95
CA GLY A 119 -20.17 9.62 2.57
C GLY A 119 -20.57 8.55 1.54
N ALA A 120 -20.71 7.27 1.93
CA ALA A 120 -21.10 6.19 1.02
C ALA A 120 -22.62 6.20 0.74
N GLY A 121 -23.05 7.22 -0.01
CA GLY A 121 -24.41 7.39 -0.45
C GLY A 121 -24.51 8.34 -1.63
N ALA A 122 -23.55 8.35 -2.57
CA ALA A 122 -23.78 8.97 -3.87
C ALA A 122 -22.71 8.54 -4.90
N ARG A 123 -23.20 8.22 -6.11
CA ARG A 123 -22.52 8.25 -7.43
C ARG A 123 -21.72 7.00 -7.81
N THR A 124 -21.93 6.35 -8.95
CA THR A 124 -22.90 6.48 -10.05
C THR A 124 -22.84 5.16 -10.82
N GLU A 125 -23.98 4.49 -10.97
CA GLU A 125 -24.22 3.52 -12.05
C GLU A 125 -24.07 4.26 -13.38
N GLY A 126 -22.87 4.17 -13.95
CA GLY A 126 -22.50 4.78 -15.23
C GLY A 126 -22.57 3.76 -16.35
N ARG A 127 -23.81 3.41 -16.74
CA ARG A 127 -24.23 3.26 -18.13
C ARG A 127 -23.37 2.37 -19.03
N THR A 128 -23.72 1.10 -19.08
CA THR A 128 -23.51 0.22 -20.23
C THR A 128 -24.34 0.72 -21.40
N GLU A 129 -23.77 1.43 -22.37
CA GLU A 129 -24.36 1.57 -23.70
C GLU A 129 -23.24 1.53 -24.76
N GLN A 130 -23.05 0.33 -25.30
CA GLN A 130 -22.84 0.08 -26.74
C GLN A 130 -24.24 0.04 -27.40
N PRO A 131 -24.42 0.29 -28.71
CA PRO A 131 -23.52 0.00 -29.83
C PRO A 131 -23.21 1.17 -30.78
#